data_AF-A0A662HAX5-F1
#
_entry.id   AF-A0A662HAX5-F1
#
_cell.length_a   1.000
_cell.length_b   1.000
_cell.length_c   1.000
_cell.angle_alpha   90.00
_cell.angle_beta   90.00
_cell.angle_gamma   90.00
#
_symmetry.space_group_name_H-M   'P 1'
#
loop_
_entity.id
_entity.type
_entity.pdbx_description
1 polymer ?
#
loop_
_entity_poly.entity_id
_entity_poly.type
_entity_poly.pdbx_seq_one_letter_code
_entity_poly.pdbx_strand_id
1 'polypeptide(L)'
;MAHSEEGMLVLCVDIDNDVGEKLGIKTPIVGEKQVLDVALRYALTDPEDSDANAMFAAINEYRRLKNEEGIERVEVAVIAGSPKGGGIAGVKIIKELNEVIAQGGYRYAVLVSDGPTDEEILPTIQKYITVVGVRRVIVQQSRSMEETFVLLARYLRKLVEEEQYRKYTLGIPGTFILLYAILSVLIPGYIWHVTTLIVGIVLLIKGFSLDQTIVDLYHSFPITLLAGSIASFLFFIAFIGGIQYVANLSGITATEALGYFLTSLVGGQIYVVDLIVMALTLPLVGRIIDQAQRGPKPSDVGALVFIITLRQVLIELSKLLIGGGSAITLILWILASIVITTISIALVQLAIREKEAKT
;
A
#
# COMPACT_ATOMS: atom_id res chain seq x y z
N MET A 1 35.47 -3.66 43.52
CA MET A 1 36.63 -2.79 43.26
C MET A 1 37.61 -3.53 42.35
N ALA A 2 37.43 -3.44 41.02
CA ALA A 2 38.32 -4.08 40.04
C ALA A 2 38.19 -3.45 38.62
N HIS A 3 38.04 -2.12 38.51
CA HIS A 3 37.96 -1.44 37.20
C HIS A 3 38.96 -0.27 37.06
N SER A 4 39.94 -0.16 37.97
CA SER A 4 40.76 1.05 38.13
C SER A 4 41.87 1.28 37.09
N GLU A 5 41.89 0.56 35.96
CA GLU A 5 42.83 0.86 34.86
C GLU A 5 42.14 1.21 33.53
N GLU A 6 40.83 0.98 33.41
CA GLU A 6 40.11 1.13 32.14
C GLU A 6 39.39 2.49 32.07
N GLY A 7 39.68 3.28 31.03
CA GLY A 7 39.11 4.62 30.88
C GLY A 7 37.62 4.61 30.52
N MET A 8 36.88 5.57 31.07
CA MET A 8 35.46 5.81 30.78
C MET A 8 35.28 7.07 29.91
N LEU A 9 34.43 6.97 28.90
CA LEU A 9 34.12 8.06 27.97
C LEU A 9 32.65 8.47 28.11
N VAL A 10 32.39 9.73 28.41
CA VAL A 10 31.04 10.29 28.25
C VAL A 10 30.92 10.80 26.83
N LEU A 11 30.01 10.20 26.07
CA LEU A 11 29.89 10.44 24.64
C LEU A 11 28.54 11.10 24.33
N CYS A 12 28.58 12.33 23.83
CA CYS A 12 27.43 12.97 23.18
C CYS A 12 27.50 12.69 21.68
N VAL A 13 26.39 12.29 21.07
CA VAL A 13 26.35 11.97 19.64
C VAL A 13 25.31 12.85 18.97
N ASP A 14 25.70 13.47 17.85
CA ASP A 14 24.88 14.31 16.98
C ASP A 14 24.90 13.67 15.56
N ILE A 15 23.83 12.99 15.14
CA ILE A 15 23.87 12.18 13.90
C ILE A 15 23.90 13.03 12.62
N ASP A 16 23.17 14.15 12.59
CA ASP A 16 23.04 15.04 11.43
C ASP A 16 24.12 16.11 11.37
N ASN A 17 24.98 16.21 12.38
CA ASN A 17 26.13 17.10 12.43
C ASN A 17 25.72 18.57 12.44
N ASP A 18 24.71 18.88 13.22
CA ASP A 18 24.27 20.25 13.44
C ASP A 18 25.37 21.09 14.10
N VAL A 19 26.17 20.51 15.01
CA VAL A 19 27.33 21.18 15.60
C VAL A 19 28.31 21.65 14.51
N GLY A 20 28.53 20.82 13.49
CA GLY A 20 29.43 21.14 12.39
C GLY A 20 28.83 22.13 11.39
N GLU A 21 27.54 22.01 11.09
CA GLU A 21 26.86 22.91 10.13
C GLU A 21 26.63 24.30 10.70
N LYS A 22 26.14 24.41 11.94
CA LYS A 22 25.73 25.69 12.54
C LYS A 22 26.92 26.49 13.05
N LEU A 23 27.95 25.82 13.60
CA LEU A 23 29.12 26.49 14.17
C LEU A 23 30.36 26.48 13.28
N GLY A 24 30.39 25.67 12.22
CA GLY A 24 31.58 25.50 11.38
C GLY A 24 32.77 24.85 12.09
N ILE A 25 32.51 24.13 13.20
CA ILE A 25 33.53 23.44 14.01
C ILE A 25 33.68 22.01 13.51
N LYS A 26 34.92 21.49 13.51
CA LYS A 26 35.19 20.09 13.16
C LYS A 26 35.06 19.20 14.39
N THR A 27 34.29 18.12 14.24
CA THR A 27 34.22 16.98 15.16
C THR A 27 35.32 15.95 14.82
N PRO A 28 35.78 15.12 15.79
CA PRO A 28 35.32 15.03 17.17
C PRO A 28 35.88 16.15 18.07
N ILE A 29 35.10 16.55 19.09
CA ILE A 29 35.52 17.51 20.11
C ILE A 29 35.75 16.74 21.41
N VAL A 30 36.94 16.85 22.01
CA VAL A 30 37.32 16.05 23.18
C VAL A 30 37.80 16.96 24.31
N GLY A 31 37.26 16.78 25.51
CA GLY A 31 37.69 17.50 26.69
C GLY A 31 36.63 18.49 27.20
N GLU A 32 36.47 18.52 28.53
CA GLU A 32 35.45 19.32 29.20
C GLU A 32 35.40 20.78 28.75
N LYS A 33 36.56 21.46 28.69
CA LYS A 33 36.63 22.88 28.32
C LYS A 33 36.21 23.13 26.88
N GLN A 34 36.56 22.22 25.98
CA GLN A 34 36.28 22.36 24.55
C GLN A 34 34.79 22.09 24.28
N VAL A 35 34.25 21.03 24.88
CA VAL A 35 32.82 20.72 24.80
C VAL A 35 31.98 21.84 25.42
N LEU A 36 32.43 22.46 26.53
CA LEU A 36 31.74 23.58 27.15
C LEU A 36 31.71 24.83 26.26
N ASP A 37 32.84 25.19 25.62
CA ASP A 37 32.89 26.32 24.67
C ASP A 37 31.97 26.08 23.47
N VAL A 38 31.97 24.86 22.92
CA VAL A 38 31.06 24.50 21.82
C VAL A 38 29.60 24.55 22.26
N ALA A 39 29.25 23.98 23.41
CA ALA A 39 27.89 24.01 23.93
C ALA A 39 27.37 25.44 24.14
N LEU A 40 28.21 26.34 24.66
CA LEU A 40 27.89 27.75 24.82
C LEU A 40 27.66 28.46 23.48
N ARG A 41 28.55 28.25 22.50
CA ARG A 41 28.39 28.83 21.16
C ARG A 41 27.17 28.30 20.44
N TYR A 42 26.88 27.00 20.60
CA TYR A 42 25.72 26.34 20.02
C TYR A 42 24.44 26.95 20.59
N ALA A 43 24.32 27.02 21.92
CA ALA A 43 23.16 27.61 22.58
C ALA A 43 22.90 29.09 22.21
N LEU A 44 23.96 29.85 21.88
CA LEU A 44 23.84 31.22 21.40
C LEU A 44 23.42 31.31 19.92
N THR A 45 23.74 30.29 19.13
CA THR A 45 23.45 30.23 17.69
C THR A 45 22.06 29.68 17.44
N ASP A 46 21.69 28.61 18.14
CA ASP A 46 20.39 27.94 18.05
C ASP A 46 19.86 27.58 19.45
N PRO A 47 19.16 28.53 20.12
CA PRO A 47 18.68 28.33 21.49
C PRO A 47 17.45 27.42 21.60
N GLU A 48 16.76 27.13 20.50
CA GLU A 48 15.53 26.31 20.50
C GLU A 48 15.83 24.81 20.44
N ASP A 49 17.06 24.46 20.07
CA ASP A 49 17.51 23.11 19.80
C ASP A 49 17.94 22.34 21.07
N SER A 50 17.69 21.03 21.10
CA SER A 50 17.99 20.17 22.25
C SER A 50 19.44 19.72 22.33
N ASP A 51 20.20 19.81 21.24
CA ASP A 51 21.63 19.45 21.19
C ASP A 51 22.51 20.20 22.19
N ALA A 52 22.23 21.49 22.41
CA ALA A 52 22.91 22.28 23.43
C ALA A 52 22.76 21.63 24.81
N ASN A 53 21.55 21.19 25.13
CA ASN A 53 21.22 20.57 26.41
C ASN A 53 21.85 19.17 26.52
N ALA A 54 21.95 18.43 25.42
CA ALA A 54 22.68 17.15 25.36
C ALA A 54 24.16 17.33 25.73
N MET A 55 24.84 18.31 25.13
CA MET A 55 26.24 18.62 25.45
C MET A 55 26.42 19.07 26.91
N PHE A 56 25.53 19.92 27.45
CA PHE A 56 25.57 20.29 28.87
C PHE A 56 25.34 19.09 29.79
N ALA A 57 24.44 18.18 29.43
CA ALA A 57 24.21 16.95 30.18
C ALA A 57 25.43 16.02 30.15
N ALA A 58 26.14 15.93 29.02
CA ALA A 58 27.39 15.18 28.91
C ALA A 58 28.50 15.75 29.81
N ILE A 59 28.65 17.08 29.85
CA ILE A 59 29.59 17.74 30.79
C ILE A 59 29.19 17.46 32.25
N ASN A 60 27.90 17.51 32.55
CA ASN A 60 27.40 17.24 33.90
C ASN A 60 27.66 15.78 34.32
N GLU A 61 27.43 14.83 33.40
CA GLU A 61 27.73 13.41 33.59
C GLU A 61 29.23 13.18 33.84
N TYR A 62 30.09 13.82 33.05
CA TYR A 62 31.54 13.79 33.22
C TYR A 62 31.95 14.27 34.62
N ARG A 63 31.42 15.42 35.06
CA ARG A 63 31.70 15.97 36.40
C ARG A 63 31.21 15.05 37.51
N ARG A 64 30.03 14.44 37.35
CA ARG A 64 29.48 13.48 38.32
C ARG A 64 30.40 12.28 38.47
N LEU A 65 30.79 11.65 37.36
CA LEU A 65 31.65 10.45 37.36
C LEU A 65 33.05 10.76 37.93
N LYS A 66 33.59 11.94 37.65
CA LYS A 66 34.92 12.35 38.13
C LYS A 66 34.91 12.76 39.61
N ASN A 67 33.94 13.57 40.04
CA ASN A 67 33.95 14.21 41.35
C ASN A 67 33.17 13.45 42.41
N GLU A 68 32.04 12.84 42.06
CA GLU A 68 31.16 12.14 43.02
C GLU A 68 31.52 10.64 43.11
N GLU A 69 31.75 10.00 41.96
CA GLU A 69 32.10 8.57 41.90
C GLU A 69 33.61 8.30 41.97
N GLY A 70 34.44 9.36 41.89
CA GLY A 70 35.89 9.28 42.06
C GLY A 70 36.63 8.52 40.95
N ILE A 71 36.08 8.44 39.74
CA ILE A 71 36.73 7.76 38.62
C ILE A 71 37.85 8.64 38.06
N GLU A 72 39.10 8.17 38.14
CA GLU A 72 40.28 8.97 37.76
C GLU A 72 40.43 9.16 36.24
N ARG A 73 40.05 8.16 35.43
CA ARG A 73 40.18 8.19 33.97
C ARG A 73 38.82 8.34 33.29
N VAL A 74 38.24 9.53 33.38
CA VAL A 74 37.03 9.91 32.63
C VAL A 74 37.39 11.01 31.63
N GLU A 75 36.80 10.96 30.44
CA GLU A 75 36.81 12.06 29.47
C GLU A 75 35.43 12.29 28.87
N VAL A 76 35.17 13.49 28.35
CA VAL A 76 33.95 13.82 27.60
C VAL A 76 34.27 14.12 26.14
N ALA A 77 33.47 13.58 25.22
CA ALA A 77 33.60 13.88 23.80
C ALA A 77 32.24 14.09 23.13
N VAL A 78 32.23 14.93 22.10
CA VAL A 78 31.13 15.11 21.15
C VAL A 78 31.61 14.58 19.81
N ILE A 79 30.86 13.64 19.25
CA ILE A 79 31.09 13.12 17.89
C ILE A 79 29.87 13.40 17.03
N ALA A 80 30.10 13.64 15.75
CA ALA A 80 29.03 13.96 14.84
C ALA A 80 29.05 13.16 13.53
N GLY A 81 27.87 12.88 13.02
CA GLY A 81 27.66 12.20 11.75
C GLY A 81 27.71 13.15 10.57
N SER A 82 26.79 12.97 9.62
CA SER A 82 26.79 13.71 8.36
C SER A 82 25.41 14.28 8.11
N PRO A 83 25.32 15.51 7.56
CA PRO A 83 24.04 16.14 7.20
C PRO A 83 23.26 15.35 6.14
N LYS A 84 23.96 14.51 5.37
CA LYS A 84 23.35 13.61 4.37
C LYS A 84 22.61 12.43 5.00
N GLY A 85 22.78 12.22 6.31
CA GLY A 85 22.15 11.15 7.08
C GLY A 85 22.52 9.74 6.65
N GLY A 86 21.76 8.77 7.18
CA GLY A 86 21.84 7.36 6.80
C GLY A 86 23.21 6.71 7.07
N GLY A 87 23.58 5.73 6.24
CA GLY A 87 24.81 4.96 6.43
C GLY A 87 26.10 5.79 6.38
N ILE A 88 26.11 6.94 5.70
CA ILE A 88 27.27 7.83 5.61
C ILE A 88 27.54 8.51 6.96
N ALA A 89 26.48 8.93 7.66
CA ALA A 89 26.59 9.49 9.00
C ALA A 89 27.19 8.45 9.96
N GLY A 90 26.70 7.21 9.92
CA GLY A 90 27.24 6.10 10.73
C GLY A 90 28.72 5.82 10.47
N VAL A 91 29.19 5.87 9.20
CA VAL A 91 30.61 5.69 8.86
C VAL A 91 31.48 6.81 9.45
N LYS A 92 31.02 8.07 9.41
CA LYS A 92 31.75 9.18 10.01
C LYS A 92 31.81 9.06 11.53
N ILE A 93 30.68 8.74 12.19
CA ILE A 93 30.62 8.51 13.64
C ILE A 93 31.61 7.43 14.07
N ILE A 94 31.66 6.30 13.35
CA ILE A 94 32.62 5.22 13.65
C ILE A 94 34.07 5.72 13.53
N LYS A 95 34.37 6.52 12.51
CA LYS A 95 35.71 7.06 12.30
C LYS A 95 36.11 7.98 13.46
N GLU A 96 35.25 8.93 13.80
CA GLU A 96 35.48 9.86 14.91
C GLU A 96 35.59 9.13 16.26
N LEU A 97 34.73 8.15 16.51
CA LEU A 97 34.78 7.32 17.72
C LEU A 97 36.12 6.59 17.85
N ASN A 98 36.63 6.00 16.76
CA ASN A 98 37.93 5.34 16.78
C ASN A 98 39.09 6.33 17.02
N GLU A 99 38.99 7.55 16.49
CA GLU A 99 39.97 8.61 16.77
C GLU A 99 39.99 8.98 18.27
N VAL A 100 38.82 9.12 18.91
CA VAL A 100 38.71 9.41 20.35
C VAL A 100 39.21 8.23 21.21
N ILE A 101 38.84 6.99 20.86
CA ILE A 101 39.30 5.79 21.58
C ILE A 101 40.82 5.65 21.49
N ALA A 102 41.41 5.89 20.32
CA ALA A 102 42.86 5.81 20.12
C ALA A 102 43.64 6.85 20.92
N GLN A 103 43.07 8.02 21.19
CA GLN A 103 43.72 9.09 21.95
C GLN A 103 43.81 8.80 23.45
N GLY A 104 42.80 8.16 24.05
CA GLY A 104 42.71 8.00 25.51
C GLY A 104 42.59 6.57 26.05
N GLY A 105 42.42 5.57 25.18
CA GLY A 105 42.32 4.16 25.57
C GLY A 105 41.08 3.83 26.39
N TYR A 106 39.93 4.41 26.05
CA TYR A 106 38.67 4.19 26.76
C TYR A 106 38.05 2.85 26.39
N ARG A 107 37.55 2.09 27.38
CA ARG A 107 36.89 0.78 27.18
C ARG A 107 35.41 0.79 27.52
N TYR A 108 34.99 1.77 28.31
CA TYR A 108 33.60 1.96 28.72
C TYR A 108 33.09 3.32 28.25
N ALA A 109 31.81 3.38 27.86
CA ALA A 109 31.16 4.64 27.49
C ALA A 109 29.79 4.82 28.16
N VAL A 110 29.46 6.06 28.50
CA VAL A 110 28.10 6.49 28.81
C VAL A 110 27.62 7.34 27.64
N LEU A 111 26.59 6.88 26.95
CA LEU A 111 26.02 7.62 25.82
C LEU A 111 25.03 8.66 26.34
N VAL A 112 25.14 9.90 25.87
CA VAL A 112 24.19 10.98 26.13
C VAL A 112 23.52 11.34 24.82
N SER A 113 22.20 11.39 24.83
CA SER A 113 21.36 11.59 23.65
C SER A 113 20.13 12.41 24.03
N ASP A 114 19.65 13.28 23.14
CA ASP A 114 18.44 14.08 23.35
C ASP A 114 17.17 13.45 22.74
N GLY A 115 17.30 12.37 21.96
CA GLY A 115 16.17 11.78 21.26
C GLY A 115 16.37 10.35 20.73
N PRO A 116 15.27 9.69 20.31
CA PRO A 116 15.32 8.33 19.76
C PRO A 116 16.19 8.19 18.51
N THR A 117 16.36 9.26 17.74
CA THR A 117 17.19 9.29 16.52
C THR A 117 18.65 9.02 16.86
N ASP A 118 19.21 9.73 17.84
CA ASP A 118 20.61 9.56 18.24
C ASP A 118 20.88 8.22 18.93
N GLU A 119 19.88 7.61 19.56
CA GLU A 119 20.00 6.26 20.11
C GLU A 119 20.04 5.17 19.04
N GLU A 120 19.62 5.44 17.80
CA GLU A 120 19.63 4.46 16.71
C GLU A 120 21.07 3.97 16.40
N ILE A 121 22.07 4.81 16.67
CA ILE A 121 23.48 4.46 16.45
C ILE A 121 24.08 3.59 17.56
N LEU A 122 23.37 3.41 18.68
CA LEU A 122 23.85 2.64 19.84
C LEU A 122 24.36 1.22 19.47
N PRO A 123 23.65 0.41 18.66
CA PRO A 123 24.14 -0.92 18.27
C PRO A 123 25.42 -0.87 17.44
N THR A 124 25.69 0.26 16.79
CA THR A 124 26.91 0.47 16.00
C THR A 124 28.08 0.87 16.90
N ILE A 125 27.86 1.76 17.87
CA ILE A 125 28.87 2.18 18.85
C ILE A 125 29.28 1.02 19.76
N GLN A 126 28.32 0.19 20.19
CA GLN A 126 28.55 -0.97 21.05
C GLN A 126 29.51 -2.01 20.47
N LYS A 127 29.76 -2.00 19.16
CA LYS A 127 30.74 -2.88 18.52
C LYS A 127 32.19 -2.47 18.81
N TYR A 128 32.44 -1.22 19.17
CA TYR A 128 33.78 -0.65 19.35
C TYR A 128 34.08 -0.33 20.82
N ILE A 129 33.07 0.01 21.62
CA ILE A 129 33.21 0.35 23.04
C ILE A 129 32.04 -0.21 23.86
N THR A 130 32.30 -0.63 25.10
CA THR A 130 31.25 -1.16 25.98
C THR A 130 30.42 -0.01 26.52
N VAL A 131 29.18 0.15 26.04
CA VAL A 131 28.27 1.18 26.57
C VAL A 131 27.64 0.68 27.87
N VAL A 132 27.99 1.29 29.00
CA VAL A 132 27.53 0.89 30.35
C VAL A 132 26.20 1.53 30.73
N GLY A 133 25.80 2.60 30.03
CA GLY A 133 24.54 3.30 30.26
C GLY A 133 24.22 4.30 29.16
N VAL A 134 22.93 4.62 29.04
CA VAL A 134 22.41 5.66 28.15
C VAL A 134 21.67 6.68 29.02
N ARG A 135 22.09 7.94 28.94
CA ARG A 135 21.44 9.07 29.60
C ARG A 135 20.67 9.87 28.56
N ARG A 136 19.35 9.66 28.53
CA ARG A 136 18.45 10.46 27.69
C ARG A 136 18.16 11.81 28.34
N VAL A 137 18.31 12.88 27.57
CA VAL A 137 18.01 14.26 27.96
C VAL A 137 16.69 14.67 27.30
N ILE A 138 15.71 15.08 28.10
CA ILE A 138 14.44 15.58 27.57
C ILE A 138 14.30 17.04 27.99
N VAL A 139 14.30 17.94 27.01
CA VAL A 139 14.13 19.38 27.24
C VAL A 139 12.64 19.67 27.41
N GLN A 140 12.22 19.91 28.66
CA GLN A 140 10.83 20.25 28.96
C GLN A 140 10.58 21.73 28.64
N GLN A 141 9.94 21.99 27.50
CA GLN A 141 9.42 23.32 27.16
C GLN A 141 8.02 23.49 27.74
N SER A 142 7.78 24.50 28.56
CA SER A 142 6.43 24.87 28.98
C SER A 142 5.72 25.57 27.82
N ARG A 143 5.11 24.81 26.91
CA ARG A 143 4.30 25.40 25.84
C ARG A 143 3.05 26.05 26.42
N SER A 144 2.81 27.32 26.08
CA SER A 144 1.52 27.97 26.22
C SER A 144 0.51 27.29 25.27
N MET A 145 -0.75 27.12 25.69
CA MET A 145 -1.84 26.57 24.86
C MET A 145 -1.99 27.30 23.50
N GLU A 146 -1.55 28.55 23.41
CA GLU A 146 -1.69 29.41 22.24
C GLU A 146 -0.91 28.90 21.02
N GLU A 147 0.30 28.38 21.19
CA GLU A 147 1.12 27.87 20.08
C GLU A 147 0.51 26.62 19.42
N THR A 148 -0.16 25.78 20.22
CA THR A 148 -0.87 24.60 19.72
C THR A 148 -2.07 25.02 18.87
N PHE A 149 -2.78 26.08 19.27
CA PHE A 149 -3.87 26.65 18.46
C PHE A 149 -3.36 27.24 17.15
N VAL A 150 -2.22 27.92 17.16
CA VAL A 150 -1.62 28.48 15.94
C VAL A 150 -1.22 27.36 14.97
N LEU A 151 -0.60 26.28 15.47
CA LEU A 151 -0.26 25.11 14.66
C LEU A 151 -1.51 24.41 14.09
N LEU A 152 -2.53 24.20 14.92
CA LEU A 152 -3.79 23.59 14.48
C LEU A 152 -4.48 24.47 13.42
N ALA A 153 -4.54 25.78 13.63
CA ALA A 153 -5.10 26.72 12.67
C ALA A 153 -4.32 26.72 11.34
N ARG A 154 -2.98 26.64 11.40
CA ARG A 154 -2.14 26.52 10.20
C ARG A 154 -2.42 25.22 9.45
N TYR A 155 -2.59 24.08 10.14
CA TYR A 155 -2.94 22.82 9.49
C TYR A 155 -4.35 22.83 8.88
N LEU A 156 -5.34 23.35 9.60
CA LEU A 156 -6.70 23.52 9.07
C LEU A 156 -6.70 24.40 7.82
N ARG A 157 -5.90 25.48 7.84
CA ARG A 157 -5.71 26.35 6.69
C ARG A 157 -5.10 25.61 5.51
N LYS A 158 -4.06 24.78 5.72
CA LYS A 158 -3.46 23.95 4.66
C LYS A 158 -4.45 22.99 4.00
N LEU A 159 -5.34 22.38 4.78
CA LEU A 159 -6.37 21.46 4.24
C LEU A 159 -7.33 22.16 3.26
N VAL A 160 -7.55 23.46 3.43
CA VAL A 160 -8.43 24.27 2.60
C VAL A 160 -7.67 24.94 1.44
N GLU A 161 -6.49 25.48 1.72
CA GLU A 161 -5.75 26.34 0.79
C GLU A 161 -4.85 25.55 -0.17
N GLU A 162 -4.32 24.38 0.20
CA GLU A 162 -3.42 23.63 -0.68
C GLU A 162 -4.21 22.75 -1.66
N GLU A 163 -3.92 22.85 -2.96
CA GLU A 163 -4.67 22.14 -4.01
C GLU A 163 -4.64 20.61 -3.85
N GLN A 164 -3.51 20.08 -3.36
CA GLN A 164 -3.33 18.65 -3.11
C GLN A 164 -4.31 18.11 -2.06
N TYR A 165 -4.61 18.87 -1.00
CA TYR A 165 -5.47 18.43 0.11
C TYR A 165 -6.92 18.86 -0.07
N ARG A 166 -7.16 20.02 -0.69
CA ARG A 166 -8.49 20.59 -0.90
C ARG A 166 -9.47 19.62 -1.59
N LYS A 167 -8.97 18.84 -2.56
CA LYS A 167 -9.77 17.83 -3.29
C LYS A 167 -10.29 16.75 -2.34
N TYR A 168 -9.46 16.29 -1.41
CA TYR A 168 -9.82 15.23 -0.46
C TYR A 168 -10.58 15.74 0.76
N THR A 169 -10.25 16.93 1.27
CA THR A 169 -10.87 17.47 2.49
C THR A 169 -12.19 18.18 2.23
N LEU A 170 -12.31 18.92 1.13
CA LEU A 170 -13.53 19.67 0.79
C LEU A 170 -14.28 19.05 -0.39
N GLY A 171 -13.56 18.65 -1.43
CA GLY A 171 -14.18 18.13 -2.67
C GLY A 171 -14.97 16.84 -2.43
N ILE A 172 -14.32 15.81 -1.88
CA ILE A 172 -14.97 14.51 -1.64
C ILE A 172 -16.14 14.65 -0.63
N PRO A 173 -15.95 15.20 0.58
CA PRO A 173 -17.07 15.34 1.52
C PRO A 173 -18.18 16.24 1.00
N GLY A 174 -17.84 17.36 0.35
CA GLY A 174 -18.81 18.26 -0.26
C GLY A 174 -19.65 17.58 -1.35
N THR A 175 -19.02 16.73 -2.16
CA THR A 175 -19.73 15.91 -3.17
C THR A 175 -20.68 14.92 -2.51
N PHE A 176 -20.27 14.25 -1.43
CA PHE A 176 -21.15 13.34 -0.68
C PHE A 176 -22.35 14.08 -0.06
N ILE A 177 -22.15 15.26 0.52
CA ILE A 177 -23.22 16.07 1.10
C ILE A 177 -24.21 16.52 0.02
N LEU A 178 -23.72 17.02 -1.12
CA LEU A 178 -24.58 17.41 -2.25
C LEU A 178 -25.35 16.22 -2.81
N LEU A 179 -24.69 15.09 -3.01
CA LEU A 179 -25.31 13.87 -3.49
C LEU A 179 -26.40 13.38 -2.52
N TYR A 180 -26.12 13.40 -1.22
CA TYR A 180 -27.08 13.06 -0.18
C TYR A 180 -28.31 13.98 -0.23
N ALA A 181 -28.12 15.30 -0.35
CA ALA A 181 -29.21 16.26 -0.44
C ALA A 181 -30.09 16.03 -1.69
N ILE A 182 -29.46 15.79 -2.85
CA ILE A 182 -30.18 15.50 -4.11
C ILE A 182 -30.98 14.20 -3.99
N LEU A 183 -30.34 13.12 -3.52
CA LEU A 183 -30.98 11.82 -3.34
C LEU A 183 -32.12 11.87 -2.32
N SER A 184 -32.01 12.73 -1.31
CA SER A 184 -33.06 12.92 -0.30
C SER A 184 -34.36 13.43 -0.89
N VAL A 185 -34.29 14.30 -1.90
CA VAL A 185 -35.47 14.81 -2.60
C VAL A 185 -35.97 13.83 -3.66
N LEU A 186 -35.06 13.23 -4.42
CA LEU A 186 -35.41 12.42 -5.58
C LEU A 186 -35.93 11.03 -5.19
N ILE A 187 -35.30 10.37 -4.20
CA ILE A 187 -35.57 8.98 -3.83
C ILE A 187 -35.39 8.78 -2.30
N PRO A 188 -36.23 9.40 -1.45
CA PRO A 188 -36.03 9.42 0.00
C PRO A 188 -35.99 8.02 0.66
N GLY A 189 -36.75 7.06 0.14
CA GLY A 189 -36.78 5.70 0.68
C GLY A 189 -35.51 4.88 0.45
N TYR A 190 -34.66 5.28 -0.50
CA TYR A 190 -33.49 4.50 -0.92
C TYR A 190 -32.15 5.18 -0.63
N ILE A 191 -32.14 6.36 0.01
CA ILE A 191 -30.92 7.14 0.30
C ILE A 191 -29.84 6.27 0.96
N TRP A 192 -30.22 5.53 2.01
CA TRP A 192 -29.27 4.71 2.77
C TRP A 192 -28.68 3.57 1.94
N HIS A 193 -29.51 2.93 1.12
CA HIS A 193 -29.10 1.85 0.23
C HIS A 193 -28.12 2.36 -0.84
N VAL A 194 -28.46 3.46 -1.50
CA VAL A 194 -27.62 4.06 -2.56
C VAL A 194 -26.31 4.58 -1.99
N THR A 195 -26.34 5.28 -0.85
CA THR A 195 -25.12 5.85 -0.24
C THR A 195 -24.19 4.74 0.25
N THR A 196 -24.72 3.71 0.91
CA THR A 196 -23.93 2.55 1.36
C THR A 196 -23.36 1.78 0.18
N LEU A 197 -24.12 1.62 -0.90
CA LEU A 197 -23.64 0.99 -2.13
C LEU A 197 -22.47 1.76 -2.74
N ILE A 198 -22.57 3.09 -2.85
CA ILE A 198 -21.51 3.95 -3.39
C ILE A 198 -20.25 3.84 -2.52
N VAL A 199 -20.38 3.95 -1.20
CA VAL A 199 -19.25 3.80 -0.28
C VAL A 199 -18.63 2.42 -0.42
N GLY A 200 -19.44 1.37 -0.46
CA GLY A 200 -18.99 -0.02 -0.67
C GLY A 200 -18.21 -0.17 -1.97
N ILE A 201 -18.70 0.39 -3.08
CA ILE A 201 -18.00 0.37 -4.38
C ILE A 201 -16.65 1.09 -4.28
N VAL A 202 -16.60 2.28 -3.67
CA VAL A 202 -15.34 3.04 -3.51
C VAL A 202 -14.33 2.25 -2.68
N LEU A 203 -14.77 1.63 -1.58
CA LEU A 203 -13.94 0.80 -0.73
C LEU A 203 -13.45 -0.46 -1.44
N LEU A 204 -14.26 -1.11 -2.26
CA LEU A 204 -13.83 -2.25 -3.06
C LEU A 204 -12.80 -1.85 -4.11
N ILE A 205 -13.05 -0.76 -4.84
CA ILE A 205 -12.12 -0.26 -5.86
C ILE A 205 -10.77 0.06 -5.22
N LYS A 206 -10.75 0.79 -4.11
CA LYS A 206 -9.50 1.17 -3.44
C LYS A 206 -8.87 0.04 -2.63
N GLY A 207 -9.66 -0.78 -1.97
CA GLY A 207 -9.19 -1.90 -1.15
C GLY A 207 -8.50 -3.00 -1.97
N PHE A 208 -8.96 -3.23 -3.21
CA PHE A 208 -8.35 -4.17 -4.13
C PHE A 208 -7.46 -3.51 -5.20
N SER A 209 -7.24 -2.20 -5.14
CA SER A 209 -6.51 -1.44 -6.16
C SER A 209 -7.00 -1.76 -7.59
N LEU A 210 -8.33 -1.89 -7.74
CA LEU A 210 -8.96 -2.20 -9.03
C LEU A 210 -8.70 -1.09 -10.04
N ASP A 211 -8.50 0.15 -9.59
CA ASP A 211 -8.12 1.28 -10.42
C ASP A 211 -6.81 1.02 -11.18
N GLN A 212 -5.78 0.53 -10.49
CA GLN A 212 -4.50 0.19 -11.12
C GLN A 212 -4.65 -1.03 -12.04
N THR A 213 -5.37 -2.06 -11.56
CA THR A 213 -5.60 -3.30 -12.33
C THR A 213 -6.32 -3.02 -13.65
N ILE A 214 -7.31 -2.12 -13.66
CA ILE A 214 -8.04 -1.71 -14.86
C ILE A 214 -7.12 -0.96 -15.83
N VAL A 215 -6.26 -0.08 -15.34
CA VAL A 215 -5.29 0.65 -16.16
C VAL A 215 -4.28 -0.29 -16.81
N ASP A 216 -3.73 -1.23 -16.03
CA ASP A 216 -2.78 -2.24 -16.53
C ASP A 216 -3.43 -3.15 -17.59
N LEU A 217 -4.68 -3.54 -17.35
CA LEU A 217 -5.46 -4.35 -18.28
C LEU A 217 -5.80 -3.58 -19.56
N TYR A 218 -6.10 -2.28 -19.46
CA TYR A 218 -6.34 -1.41 -20.64
C TYR A 218 -5.09 -1.29 -21.51
N HIS A 219 -3.91 -1.14 -20.91
CA HIS A 219 -2.65 -1.08 -21.65
C HIS A 219 -2.25 -2.41 -22.27
N SER A 220 -2.57 -3.52 -21.61
CA SER A 220 -2.17 -4.86 -22.06
C SER A 220 -3.14 -5.50 -23.05
N PHE A 221 -4.45 -5.27 -22.87
CA PHE A 221 -5.54 -5.93 -23.59
C PHE A 221 -6.75 -4.97 -23.77
N PRO A 222 -6.60 -3.90 -24.56
CA PRO A 222 -7.62 -2.86 -24.68
C PRO A 222 -8.94 -3.39 -25.27
N ILE A 223 -8.90 -4.29 -26.26
CA ILE A 223 -10.10 -4.82 -26.90
C ILE A 223 -10.82 -5.78 -25.95
N THR A 224 -10.07 -6.60 -25.20
CA THR A 224 -10.61 -7.47 -24.15
C THR A 224 -11.35 -6.67 -23.08
N LEU A 225 -10.79 -5.53 -22.66
CA LEU A 225 -11.42 -4.68 -21.63
C LEU A 225 -12.71 -4.02 -22.13
N LEU A 226 -12.71 -3.51 -23.37
CA LEU A 226 -13.91 -2.95 -23.99
C LEU A 226 -15.00 -4.03 -24.17
N ALA A 227 -14.62 -5.19 -24.71
CA ALA A 227 -15.52 -6.33 -24.87
C ALA A 227 -16.03 -6.85 -23.51
N GLY A 228 -15.18 -6.83 -22.49
CA GLY A 228 -15.50 -7.10 -21.09
C GLY A 228 -16.55 -6.14 -20.51
N SER A 229 -16.41 -4.85 -20.79
CA SER A 229 -17.35 -3.82 -20.32
C SER A 229 -18.73 -4.01 -20.95
N ILE A 230 -18.79 -4.26 -22.26
CA ILE A 230 -20.04 -4.57 -22.97
C ILE A 230 -20.63 -5.88 -22.45
N ALA A 231 -19.80 -6.91 -22.25
CA ALA A 231 -20.22 -8.18 -21.68
C ALA A 231 -20.85 -8.04 -20.29
N SER A 232 -20.25 -7.25 -19.40
CA SER A 232 -20.82 -6.96 -18.07
C SER A 232 -22.19 -6.31 -18.17
N PHE A 233 -22.38 -5.40 -19.13
CA PHE A 233 -23.68 -4.77 -19.37
C PHE A 233 -24.72 -5.76 -19.92
N LEU A 234 -24.34 -6.62 -20.87
CA LEU A 234 -25.23 -7.68 -21.39
C LEU A 234 -25.62 -8.67 -20.30
N PHE A 235 -24.68 -9.07 -19.44
CA PHE A 235 -24.95 -9.93 -18.30
C PHE A 235 -25.91 -9.27 -17.31
N PHE A 236 -25.75 -7.98 -17.04
CA PHE A 236 -26.64 -7.22 -16.17
C PHE A 236 -28.08 -7.18 -16.71
N ILE A 237 -28.25 -6.93 -18.01
CA ILE A 237 -29.56 -6.99 -18.67
C ILE A 237 -30.15 -8.40 -18.59
N ALA A 238 -29.35 -9.43 -18.86
CA ALA A 238 -29.78 -10.83 -18.78
C ALA A 238 -30.27 -11.19 -17.37
N PHE A 239 -29.53 -10.74 -16.35
CA PHE A 239 -29.83 -11.00 -14.96
C PHE A 239 -31.13 -10.31 -14.51
N ILE A 240 -31.29 -9.03 -14.82
CA ILE A 240 -32.52 -8.29 -14.49
C ILE A 240 -33.71 -8.88 -15.24
N GLY A 241 -33.58 -9.12 -16.55
CA GLY A 241 -34.65 -9.69 -17.37
C GLY A 241 -35.10 -11.06 -16.87
N GLY A 242 -34.16 -11.93 -16.52
CA GLY A 242 -34.46 -13.24 -15.97
C GLY A 242 -35.11 -13.19 -14.60
N ILE A 243 -34.61 -12.35 -13.68
CA ILE A 243 -35.23 -12.17 -12.35
C ILE A 243 -36.65 -11.63 -12.51
N GLN A 244 -36.83 -10.61 -13.35
CA GLN A 244 -38.14 -10.01 -13.57
C GLN A 244 -39.12 -11.04 -14.14
N TYR A 245 -38.69 -11.89 -15.09
CA TYR A 245 -39.55 -12.95 -15.62
C TYR A 245 -39.97 -13.93 -14.53
N VAL A 246 -39.03 -14.44 -13.75
CA VAL A 246 -39.30 -15.39 -12.66
C VAL A 246 -40.16 -14.77 -11.56
N ALA A 247 -39.94 -13.50 -11.21
CA ALA A 247 -40.70 -12.80 -10.18
C ALA A 247 -42.19 -12.63 -10.54
N ASN A 248 -42.54 -12.66 -11.84
CA ASN A 248 -43.92 -12.59 -12.31
C ASN A 248 -44.62 -13.97 -12.33
N LEU A 249 -43.88 -15.07 -12.10
CA LEU A 249 -44.44 -16.41 -12.03
C LEU A 249 -44.80 -16.73 -10.58
N SER A 250 -46.01 -17.22 -10.34
CA SER A 250 -46.47 -17.68 -9.03
C SER A 250 -46.63 -19.20 -9.02
N GLY A 251 -46.39 -19.83 -7.85
CA GLY A 251 -46.59 -21.28 -7.66
C GLY A 251 -45.50 -22.19 -8.23
N ILE A 252 -44.32 -21.65 -8.57
CA ILE A 252 -43.17 -22.41 -9.08
C ILE A 252 -42.21 -22.84 -7.97
N THR A 253 -41.57 -23.99 -8.17
CA THR A 253 -40.47 -24.45 -7.29
C THR A 253 -39.17 -23.70 -7.58
N ALA A 254 -38.24 -23.70 -6.63
CA ALA A 254 -36.93 -23.07 -6.82
C ALA A 254 -36.12 -23.67 -7.99
N THR A 255 -36.32 -24.97 -8.28
CA THR A 255 -35.70 -25.66 -9.41
C THR A 255 -36.29 -25.23 -10.76
N GLU A 256 -37.61 -25.11 -10.84
CA GLU A 256 -38.29 -24.62 -12.04
C GLU A 256 -37.97 -23.13 -12.29
N ALA A 257 -37.82 -22.35 -11.22
CA ALA A 257 -37.42 -20.94 -11.30
C ALA A 257 -36.08 -20.76 -12.05
N LEU A 258 -35.09 -21.62 -11.80
CA LEU A 258 -33.82 -21.61 -12.53
C LEU A 258 -34.00 -21.99 -14.01
N GLY A 259 -34.86 -22.96 -14.30
CA GLY A 259 -35.20 -23.32 -15.67
C GLY A 259 -35.83 -22.14 -16.42
N TYR A 260 -36.87 -21.55 -15.85
CA TYR A 260 -37.58 -20.39 -16.41
C TYR A 260 -36.69 -19.14 -16.52
N PHE A 261 -35.78 -18.92 -15.56
CA PHE A 261 -34.79 -17.84 -15.62
C PHE A 261 -33.96 -17.93 -16.91
N LEU A 262 -33.38 -19.11 -17.16
CA LEU A 262 -32.49 -19.34 -18.29
C LEU A 262 -33.21 -19.28 -19.65
N THR A 263 -34.46 -19.78 -19.72
CA THR A 263 -35.29 -19.75 -20.93
C THR A 263 -36.17 -18.50 -21.04
N SER A 264 -36.00 -17.52 -20.15
CA SER A 264 -36.79 -16.29 -20.23
C SER A 264 -36.37 -15.46 -21.45
N LEU A 265 -37.35 -14.79 -22.06
CA LEU A 265 -37.14 -13.97 -23.24
C LEU A 265 -36.91 -12.51 -22.83
N VAL A 266 -35.77 -11.95 -23.22
CA VAL A 266 -35.48 -10.52 -23.13
C VAL A 266 -35.80 -9.87 -24.47
N GLY A 267 -36.65 -8.83 -24.45
CA GLY A 267 -37.09 -8.16 -25.68
C GLY A 267 -37.94 -9.03 -26.62
N GLY A 268 -38.45 -10.17 -26.14
CA GLY A 268 -39.36 -11.06 -26.87
C GLY A 268 -38.72 -11.97 -27.92
N GLN A 269 -37.40 -11.88 -28.14
CA GLN A 269 -36.71 -12.63 -29.21
C GLN A 269 -35.46 -13.39 -28.74
N ILE A 270 -34.80 -12.93 -27.68
CA ILE A 270 -33.49 -13.45 -27.25
C ILE A 270 -33.65 -14.11 -25.87
N TYR A 271 -33.13 -15.32 -25.69
CA TYR A 271 -33.15 -15.97 -24.38
C TYR A 271 -32.10 -15.34 -23.45
N VAL A 272 -32.36 -15.36 -22.14
CA VAL A 272 -31.36 -14.96 -21.13
C VAL A 272 -30.07 -15.77 -21.26
N VAL A 273 -30.17 -17.07 -21.56
CA VAL A 273 -29.00 -17.91 -21.89
C VAL A 273 -28.19 -17.34 -23.06
N ASP A 274 -28.83 -16.77 -24.07
CA ASP A 274 -28.13 -16.20 -25.23
C ASP A 274 -27.32 -14.98 -24.82
N LEU A 275 -27.90 -14.11 -24.00
CA LEU A 275 -27.20 -12.93 -23.47
C LEU A 275 -26.04 -13.32 -22.55
N ILE A 276 -26.20 -14.35 -21.72
CA ILE A 276 -25.13 -14.86 -20.85
C ILE A 276 -23.99 -15.44 -21.70
N VAL A 277 -24.31 -16.23 -22.74
CA VAL A 277 -23.30 -16.81 -23.64
C VAL A 277 -22.58 -15.71 -24.42
N MET A 278 -23.28 -14.68 -24.90
CA MET A 278 -22.66 -13.52 -25.54
C MET A 278 -21.75 -12.75 -24.58
N ALA A 279 -22.19 -12.54 -23.33
CA ALA A 279 -21.37 -11.90 -22.31
C ALA A 279 -20.09 -12.70 -21.99
N LEU A 280 -20.15 -14.04 -21.98
CA LEU A 280 -18.98 -14.87 -21.72
C LEU A 280 -18.03 -14.96 -22.94
N THR A 281 -18.56 -14.92 -24.17
CA THR A 281 -17.76 -15.06 -25.39
C THR A 281 -17.07 -13.76 -25.81
N LEU A 282 -17.68 -12.60 -25.63
CA LEU A 282 -17.13 -11.31 -26.06
C LEU A 282 -15.71 -11.02 -25.51
N PRO A 283 -15.42 -11.18 -24.20
CA PRO A 283 -14.07 -10.95 -23.67
C PRO A 283 -13.05 -11.94 -24.23
N LEU A 284 -13.46 -13.19 -24.48
CA LEU A 284 -12.59 -14.19 -25.11
C LEU A 284 -12.26 -13.84 -26.55
N VAL A 285 -13.24 -13.36 -27.33
CA VAL A 285 -13.00 -12.82 -28.67
C VAL A 285 -12.03 -11.65 -28.62
N GLY A 286 -12.26 -10.69 -27.70
CA GLY A 286 -11.36 -9.57 -27.50
C GLY A 286 -9.93 -10.02 -27.17
N ARG A 287 -9.78 -11.04 -26.33
CA ARG A 287 -8.49 -11.61 -25.94
C ARG A 287 -7.77 -12.28 -27.11
N ILE A 288 -8.50 -13.01 -27.95
CA ILE A 288 -7.94 -13.63 -29.16
C ILE A 288 -7.46 -12.55 -30.13
N ILE A 289 -8.20 -11.45 -30.27
CA ILE A 289 -7.81 -10.32 -31.14
C ILE A 289 -6.58 -9.60 -30.58
N ASP A 290 -6.58 -9.26 -29.29
CA ASP A 290 -5.42 -8.60 -28.65
C ASP A 290 -4.15 -9.45 -28.75
N GLN A 291 -4.29 -10.79 -28.73
CA GLN A 291 -3.16 -11.73 -28.88
C GLN A 291 -2.87 -12.13 -30.34
N ALA A 292 -3.61 -11.64 -31.32
CA ALA A 292 -3.46 -12.07 -32.72
C ALA A 292 -2.03 -11.87 -33.25
N GLN A 293 -1.31 -10.84 -32.78
CA GLN A 293 0.09 -10.57 -33.15
C GLN A 293 1.08 -11.60 -32.57
N ARG A 294 0.75 -12.23 -31.43
CA ARG A 294 1.58 -13.25 -30.75
C ARG A 294 1.16 -14.69 -31.12
N GLY A 295 0.08 -14.84 -31.88
CA GLY A 295 -0.55 -16.12 -32.23
C GLY A 295 -1.65 -16.51 -31.24
N PRO A 296 -2.82 -17.00 -31.72
CA PRO A 296 -3.92 -17.37 -30.85
C PRO A 296 -3.56 -18.62 -30.03
N LYS A 297 -3.83 -18.59 -28.72
CA LYS A 297 -3.64 -19.77 -27.87
C LYS A 297 -4.75 -20.80 -28.15
N PRO A 298 -4.41 -22.09 -28.34
CA PRO A 298 -5.40 -23.15 -28.53
C PRO A 298 -6.45 -23.23 -27.41
N SER A 299 -6.04 -22.91 -26.17
CA SER A 299 -6.93 -22.86 -25.01
C SER A 299 -8.04 -21.83 -25.14
N ASP A 300 -7.73 -20.66 -25.71
CA ASP A 300 -8.68 -19.54 -25.80
C ASP A 300 -9.73 -19.82 -26.87
N VAL A 301 -9.32 -20.43 -27.99
CA VAL A 301 -10.24 -20.91 -29.05
C VAL A 301 -11.10 -22.07 -28.54
N GLY A 302 -10.51 -23.01 -27.81
CA GLY A 302 -11.25 -24.11 -27.17
C GLY A 302 -12.30 -23.60 -26.19
N ALA A 303 -11.95 -22.64 -25.33
CA ALA A 303 -12.88 -22.02 -24.39
C ALA A 303 -14.04 -21.30 -25.11
N LEU A 304 -13.75 -20.58 -26.19
CA LEU A 304 -14.77 -19.91 -27.00
C LEU A 304 -15.77 -20.91 -27.61
N VAL A 305 -15.27 -21.97 -28.25
CA VAL A 305 -16.12 -23.02 -28.84
C VAL A 305 -16.94 -23.72 -27.76
N PHE A 306 -16.30 -24.05 -26.63
CA PHE A 306 -16.98 -24.67 -25.50
C PHE A 306 -18.16 -23.82 -25.02
N ILE A 307 -17.96 -22.52 -24.77
CA ILE A 307 -19.02 -21.62 -24.28
C ILE A 307 -20.16 -21.49 -25.29
N ILE A 308 -19.87 -21.46 -26.60
CA ILE A 308 -20.90 -21.44 -27.64
C ILE A 308 -21.73 -22.74 -27.59
N THR A 309 -21.07 -23.90 -27.47
CA THR A 309 -21.78 -25.19 -27.37
C THR A 309 -22.51 -25.36 -26.03
N LEU A 310 -21.99 -24.76 -24.96
CA LEU A 310 -22.59 -24.75 -23.62
C LEU A 310 -23.98 -24.09 -23.63
N ARG A 311 -24.22 -23.14 -24.54
CA ARG A 311 -25.56 -22.57 -24.80
C ARG A 311 -26.63 -23.65 -24.90
N GLN A 312 -26.39 -24.66 -25.74
CA GLN A 312 -27.37 -25.69 -26.02
C GLN A 312 -27.57 -26.64 -24.83
N VAL A 313 -26.48 -26.93 -24.11
CA VAL A 313 -26.53 -27.70 -22.86
C VAL A 313 -27.38 -26.98 -21.81
N LEU A 314 -27.20 -25.66 -21.66
CA LEU A 314 -27.97 -24.85 -20.72
C LEU A 314 -29.47 -24.85 -21.07
N ILE A 315 -29.83 -24.71 -22.34
CA ILE A 315 -31.24 -24.76 -22.77
C ILE A 315 -31.88 -26.11 -22.45
N GLU A 316 -31.22 -27.22 -22.76
CA GLU A 316 -31.75 -28.57 -22.47
C GLU A 316 -31.84 -28.84 -20.96
N LEU A 317 -30.87 -28.34 -20.19
CA LEU A 317 -30.93 -28.36 -18.73
C LEU A 317 -32.14 -27.57 -18.23
N SER A 318 -32.39 -26.38 -18.76
CA SER A 318 -33.55 -25.57 -18.37
C SER A 318 -34.87 -26.27 -18.68
N LYS A 319 -35.00 -26.90 -19.86
CA LYS A 319 -36.20 -27.68 -20.21
C LYS A 319 -36.41 -28.84 -19.25
N LEU A 320 -35.33 -29.53 -18.87
CA LEU A 320 -35.38 -30.63 -17.89
C LEU A 320 -35.87 -30.12 -16.52
N LEU A 321 -35.36 -28.97 -16.08
CA LEU A 321 -35.75 -28.34 -14.81
C LEU A 321 -37.22 -27.87 -14.80
N ILE A 322 -37.77 -27.48 -15.96
CA ILE A 322 -39.20 -27.13 -16.13
C ILE A 322 -40.08 -28.40 -16.25
N GLY A 323 -39.49 -29.59 -16.31
CA GLY A 323 -40.22 -30.86 -16.46
C GLY A 323 -40.61 -31.23 -17.89
N GLY A 324 -40.19 -30.45 -18.89
CA GLY A 324 -40.48 -30.69 -20.31
C GLY A 324 -39.32 -31.27 -21.13
N GLY A 325 -38.14 -31.41 -20.53
CA GLY A 325 -36.91 -31.86 -21.20
C GLY A 325 -36.62 -33.36 -21.07
N SER A 326 -35.80 -33.89 -21.97
CA SER A 326 -35.32 -35.27 -21.92
C SER A 326 -33.91 -35.32 -21.35
N ALA A 327 -33.65 -36.22 -20.40
CA ALA A 327 -32.30 -36.45 -19.88
C ALA A 327 -31.34 -36.94 -20.98
N ILE A 328 -31.86 -37.66 -21.99
CA ILE A 328 -31.07 -38.17 -23.10
C ILE A 328 -30.57 -37.01 -23.98
N THR A 329 -31.41 -36.01 -24.28
CA THR A 329 -30.98 -34.87 -25.10
C THR A 329 -29.91 -34.05 -24.40
N LEU A 330 -30.03 -33.86 -23.09
CA LEU A 330 -29.01 -33.19 -22.27
C LEU A 330 -27.66 -33.94 -22.33
N ILE A 331 -27.66 -35.25 -22.10
CA ILE A 331 -26.43 -36.07 -22.14
C ILE A 331 -25.78 -36.02 -23.53
N LEU A 332 -26.58 -36.13 -24.60
CA LEU A 332 -26.08 -36.05 -25.98
C LEU A 332 -25.42 -34.70 -26.26
N TRP A 333 -26.01 -33.60 -25.83
CA TRP A 333 -25.44 -32.26 -26.01
C TRP A 333 -24.19 -32.02 -25.17
N ILE A 334 -24.12 -32.59 -23.96
CA ILE A 334 -22.89 -32.55 -23.15
C ILE A 334 -21.76 -33.29 -23.88
N LEU A 335 -22.01 -34.52 -24.35
CA LEU A 335 -21.01 -35.28 -25.10
C LEU A 335 -20.59 -34.56 -26.38
N ALA A 336 -21.55 -34.03 -27.14
CA ALA A 336 -21.28 -33.25 -28.34
C ALA A 336 -20.40 -32.02 -28.04
N SER A 337 -20.68 -31.28 -26.96
CA SER A 337 -19.89 -30.10 -26.57
C SER A 337 -18.43 -30.45 -26.28
N ILE A 338 -18.18 -31.56 -25.58
CA ILE A 338 -16.83 -32.04 -25.25
C ILE A 338 -16.08 -32.46 -26.53
N VAL A 339 -16.74 -33.22 -27.40
CA VAL A 339 -16.17 -33.69 -28.67
C VAL A 339 -15.82 -32.51 -29.57
N ILE A 340 -16.76 -31.57 -29.77
CA ILE A 340 -16.55 -30.38 -30.60
C ILE A 340 -15.40 -29.51 -30.06
N THR A 341 -15.34 -29.32 -28.74
CA THR A 341 -14.27 -28.56 -28.08
C THR A 341 -12.91 -29.23 -28.29
N THR A 342 -12.83 -30.54 -28.09
CA THR A 342 -11.59 -31.32 -28.24
C THR A 342 -11.09 -31.28 -29.68
N ILE A 343 -11.98 -31.48 -30.66
CA ILE A 343 -11.65 -31.38 -32.09
C ILE A 343 -11.14 -29.98 -32.43
N SER A 344 -11.80 -28.94 -31.91
CA SER A 344 -11.41 -27.55 -32.17
C SER A 344 -10.01 -27.23 -31.64
N ILE A 345 -9.69 -27.66 -30.42
CA ILE A 345 -8.34 -27.50 -29.85
C ILE A 345 -7.30 -28.26 -30.68
N ALA A 346 -7.59 -29.51 -31.07
CA ALA A 346 -6.68 -30.31 -31.88
C ALA A 346 -6.40 -29.68 -33.25
N LEU A 347 -7.43 -29.14 -33.92
CA LEU A 347 -7.29 -28.45 -35.20
C LEU A 347 -6.40 -27.20 -35.08
N VAL A 348 -6.58 -26.39 -34.03
CA VAL A 348 -5.72 -25.21 -33.81
C VAL A 348 -4.28 -25.63 -33.52
N GLN A 349 -4.07 -26.67 -32.71
CA GLN A 349 -2.71 -27.18 -32.44
C GLN A 349 -2.01 -27.70 -33.70
N LEU A 350 -2.73 -28.40 -34.57
CA LEU A 350 -2.20 -28.87 -35.85
C LEU A 350 -1.84 -27.69 -36.77
N ALA A 351 -2.70 -26.67 -36.85
CA ALA A 351 -2.44 -25.47 -37.64
C ALA A 351 -1.21 -24.69 -37.15
N ILE A 352 -0.99 -24.61 -35.83
CA ILE A 352 0.21 -23.98 -35.25
C ILE A 352 1.46 -24.77 -35.62
N ARG A 353 1.44 -26.10 -35.45
CA ARG A 353 2.57 -26.98 -35.80
C ARG A 353 2.94 -26.91 -37.28
N GLU A 354 1.95 -26.84 -38.17
CA GLU A 354 2.19 -26.72 -39.61
C GLU A 354 2.85 -25.37 -39.96
N LYS A 355 2.48 -24.30 -39.26
CA LYS A 355 3.08 -22.97 -39.43
C LYS A 355 4.53 -22.94 -38.94
N GLU A 356 4.82 -23.55 -37.79
CA GLU A 356 6.18 -23.71 -37.27
C GLU A 356 7.06 -24.56 -38.19
N ALA A 357 6.52 -25.62 -38.80
CA ALA A 357 7.27 -26.47 -39.73
C ALA A 357 7.60 -25.80 -41.08
N LYS A 358 6.93 -24.69 -41.43
CA LYS A 358 7.14 -23.92 -42.66
C LYS A 358 8.02 -22.67 -42.47
N THR A 359 8.40 -22.34 -41.23
CA THR A 359 9.25 -21.20 -40.88
C THR A 359 10.65 -21.70 -40.54
#